data_AF-A0A957Y063-F1
#
_entry.id   AF-A0A957Y063-F1
#
_cell.length_a   1.000
_cell.length_b   1.000
_cell.length_c   1.000
_cell.angle_alpha   90.00
_cell.angle_beta   90.00
_cell.angle_gamma   90.00
#
_symmetry.space_group_name_H-M   'P 1'
#
loop_
_entity.id
_entity.type
_entity.pdbx_description
1 polymer ?
#
loop_
_entity_poly.entity_id
_entity_poly.type
_entity_poly.pdbx_seq_one_letter_code
_entity_poly.pdbx_strand_id
1 'polypeptide(L)'
;FTSAFHGRLFGSLAATPRPKYQEPFEPLMPGVRFAEFNNLESARAQMGDDVCAIIVEPIQGEGGINPATPEFLRGLRALADEYDALLIYDEVQCGVGRTGNLWGYETVCGAGNRADCPLCDGGNGPCIAAPDLMTAAKPLANGLPIGAIMMKQKVADAIHKGDHASTFA
;
A
#
# COMPACT_ATOMS: atom_id res chain seq x y z
N PHE A 1 8.61 1.39 3.50
CA PHE A 1 9.73 1.84 2.64
C PHE A 1 10.30 3.16 3.13
N THR A 2 11.57 3.48 2.83
CA THR A 2 12.17 4.78 3.16
C THR A 2 11.27 5.94 2.71
N SER A 3 11.21 7.02 3.49
CA SER A 3 10.37 8.22 3.22
C SER A 3 8.84 8.04 3.28
N ALA A 4 8.32 6.84 3.56
CA ALA A 4 6.88 6.58 3.62
C ALA A 4 6.14 7.35 4.73
N PHE A 5 4.83 7.46 4.58
CA PHE A 5 3.91 7.98 5.60
C PHE A 5 2.56 7.24 5.57
N HIS A 6 2.29 6.42 6.58
CA HIS A 6 1.08 5.61 6.69
C HIS A 6 0.14 6.06 7.81
N GLY A 7 0.54 7.06 8.60
CA GLY A 7 -0.25 7.60 9.70
C GLY A 7 0.57 7.83 10.96
N ARG A 8 -0.11 8.16 12.04
CA ARG A 8 0.51 8.50 13.34
C ARG A 8 -0.07 7.72 14.51
N LEU A 9 -0.91 6.72 14.26
CA LEU A 9 -1.47 5.86 15.29
C LEU A 9 -0.64 4.58 15.41
N PHE A 10 -0.23 4.20 16.61
CA PHE A 10 0.50 2.97 16.97
C PHE A 10 1.14 2.18 15.80
N GLY A 11 0.42 1.24 15.17
CA GLY A 11 0.94 0.43 14.06
C GLY A 11 1.29 1.23 12.79
N SER A 12 0.46 2.20 12.41
CA SER A 12 0.75 3.09 11.26
C SER A 12 1.98 3.98 11.49
N LEU A 13 2.22 4.38 12.74
CA LEU A 13 3.43 5.11 13.11
C LEU A 13 4.67 4.21 13.04
N ALA A 14 4.54 2.97 13.51
CA ALA A 14 5.61 1.97 13.37
C ALA A 14 5.99 1.74 11.90
N ALA A 15 5.03 1.78 10.98
CA ALA A 15 5.24 1.68 9.54
C ALA A 15 5.74 2.98 8.86
N THR A 16 5.84 4.10 9.57
CA THR A 16 6.23 5.42 9.04
C THR A 16 7.67 5.77 9.45
N PRO A 17 8.71 5.51 8.62
CA PRO A 17 10.12 5.65 9.00
C PRO A 17 10.57 7.11 9.03
N ARG A 18 10.07 7.86 10.02
CA ARG A 18 10.39 9.27 10.24
C ARG A 18 10.71 9.48 11.71
N PRO A 19 12.00 9.59 12.08
CA PRO A 19 12.42 9.75 13.48
C PRO A 19 11.67 10.87 14.20
N LYS A 20 11.49 12.03 13.54
CA LYS A 20 10.70 13.16 14.06
C LYS A 20 9.29 12.78 14.57
N TYR A 21 8.64 11.81 13.93
CA TYR A 21 7.32 11.34 14.35
C TYR A 21 7.40 10.13 15.29
N GLN A 22 8.46 9.33 15.23
CA GLN A 22 8.62 8.09 15.97
C GLN A 22 9.21 8.29 17.38
N GLU A 23 10.26 9.11 17.51
CA GLU A 23 11.03 9.33 18.74
C GLU A 23 10.17 9.58 20.00
N PRO A 24 9.08 10.39 19.94
CA PRO A 24 8.27 10.64 21.13
C PRO A 24 7.44 9.44 21.61
N PHE A 25 7.35 8.37 20.83
CA PHE A 25 6.47 7.23 21.06
C PHE A 25 7.23 5.90 21.15
N GLU A 26 8.55 5.93 21.28
CA GLU A 26 9.34 4.72 21.46
C GLU A 26 9.12 4.06 22.83
N PRO A 27 9.15 2.71 22.92
CA PRO A 27 9.35 1.76 21.82
C PRO A 27 8.10 1.62 20.92
N LEU A 28 8.31 1.48 19.61
CA LEU A 28 7.24 1.29 18.64
C LEU A 28 6.71 -0.16 18.65
N MET A 29 5.56 -0.38 18.00
CA MET A 29 5.07 -1.73 17.72
C MET A 29 6.15 -2.53 16.96
N PRO A 30 6.53 -3.73 17.44
CA PRO A 30 7.56 -4.53 16.80
C PRO A 30 7.07 -5.17 15.49
N GLY A 31 7.99 -5.79 14.74
CA GLY A 31 7.67 -6.57 13.54
C GLY A 31 7.66 -5.79 12.23
N VAL A 32 7.97 -4.48 12.26
CA VAL A 32 8.14 -3.68 11.05
C VAL A 32 9.60 -3.72 10.57
N ARG A 33 9.79 -4.03 9.29
CA ARG A 33 11.07 -3.96 8.59
C ARG A 33 11.02 -2.86 7.53
N PHE A 34 12.15 -2.22 7.25
CA PHE A 34 12.22 -1.16 6.24
C PHE A 34 13.13 -1.57 5.08
N ALA A 35 12.65 -1.29 3.88
CA ALA A 35 13.40 -1.38 2.63
C ALA A 35 13.43 -0.01 1.93
N GLU A 36 14.35 0.17 0.99
CA GLU A 36 14.46 1.37 0.17
C GLU A 36 13.37 1.40 -0.92
N PHE A 37 12.69 2.54 -1.06
CA PHE A 37 11.66 2.72 -2.08
C PHE A 37 12.26 2.63 -3.50
N ASN A 38 11.56 1.99 -4.44
CA ASN A 38 12.05 1.68 -5.80
C ASN A 38 13.28 0.75 -5.87
N ASN A 39 13.68 0.10 -4.77
CA ASN A 39 14.75 -0.88 -4.74
C ASN A 39 14.19 -2.27 -4.41
N LEU A 40 13.97 -3.10 -5.44
CA LEU A 40 13.37 -4.43 -5.27
C LEU A 40 14.30 -5.42 -4.53
N GLU A 41 15.61 -5.30 -4.70
CA GLU A 41 16.59 -6.13 -3.97
C GLU A 41 16.55 -5.82 -2.47
N SER A 42 16.45 -4.54 -2.11
CA SER A 42 16.27 -4.10 -0.72
C SER A 42 14.96 -4.66 -0.13
N ALA A 43 13.86 -4.67 -0.90
CA ALA A 43 12.60 -5.27 -0.47
C ALA A 43 12.74 -6.78 -0.25
N ARG A 44 13.32 -7.51 -1.21
CA ARG A 44 13.58 -8.95 -1.12
C ARG A 44 14.43 -9.30 0.09
N ALA A 45 15.44 -8.50 0.42
CA ALA A 45 16.29 -8.71 1.58
C ALA A 45 15.56 -8.61 2.94
N GLN A 46 14.37 -8.01 2.98
CA GLN A 46 13.55 -7.96 4.20
C GLN A 46 12.52 -9.11 4.30
N MET A 47 12.32 -9.86 3.21
CA MET A 47 11.37 -10.95 3.14
C MET A 47 11.87 -12.20 3.87
N GLY A 48 10.93 -13.01 4.34
CA GLY A 48 11.14 -14.29 5.01
C GLY A 48 9.78 -14.92 5.33
N ASP A 49 9.79 -16.17 5.79
CA ASP A 49 8.57 -16.92 6.11
C ASP A 49 7.73 -16.29 7.25
N ASP A 50 8.30 -15.30 7.96
CA ASP A 50 7.67 -14.56 9.04
C ASP A 50 7.13 -13.18 8.62
N VAL A 51 7.16 -12.85 7.33
CA VAL A 51 6.62 -11.60 6.79
C VAL A 51 5.19 -11.79 6.30
N CYS A 52 4.22 -11.17 6.97
CA CYS A 52 2.80 -11.30 6.61
C CYS A 52 2.34 -10.33 5.52
N ALA A 53 3.02 -9.18 5.34
CA ALA A 53 2.60 -8.17 4.37
C ALA A 53 3.72 -7.21 3.95
N ILE A 54 3.57 -6.67 2.74
CA ILE A 54 4.30 -5.53 2.20
C ILE A 54 3.33 -4.35 2.10
N ILE A 55 3.63 -3.22 2.74
CA ILE A 55 2.87 -1.97 2.60
C ILE A 55 3.68 -0.93 1.83
N VAL A 56 3.06 -0.30 0.84
CA VAL A 56 3.70 0.68 -0.04
C VAL A 56 2.70 1.74 -0.52
N GLU A 57 3.13 2.98 -0.60
CA GLU A 57 2.40 4.04 -1.35
C GLU A 57 2.79 3.91 -2.84
N PRO A 58 1.85 3.76 -3.78
CA PRO A 58 2.17 3.79 -5.22
C PRO A 58 2.87 5.08 -5.64
N ILE A 59 2.50 6.20 -5.01
CA ILE A 59 3.22 7.47 -5.08
C ILE A 59 3.39 7.98 -3.66
N GLN A 60 4.65 8.08 -3.20
CA GLN A 60 4.93 8.62 -1.88
C GLN A 60 4.64 10.11 -1.84
N GLY A 61 3.66 10.47 -1.05
CA GLY A 61 3.18 11.84 -0.92
C GLY A 61 4.12 12.73 -0.12
N GLU A 62 4.04 12.56 1.19
CA GLU A 62 4.86 13.27 2.18
C GLU A 62 6.36 12.99 1.98
N GLY A 63 6.70 11.89 1.30
CA GLY A 63 8.06 11.47 0.92
C GLY A 63 8.76 12.36 -0.09
N GLY A 64 8.05 13.33 -0.69
CA GLY A 64 8.61 14.23 -1.71
C GLY A 64 8.00 14.04 -3.09
N ILE A 65 6.80 13.47 -3.20
CA ILE A 65 6.12 13.16 -4.48
C ILE A 65 7.00 12.21 -5.32
N ASN A 66 7.27 11.02 -4.78
CA ASN A 66 8.09 10.00 -5.46
C ASN A 66 7.16 8.91 -6.04
N PRO A 67 6.98 8.81 -7.37
CA PRO A 67 6.26 7.71 -7.98
C PRO A 67 7.07 6.41 -7.89
N ALA A 68 6.39 5.29 -7.63
CA ALA A 68 6.98 3.99 -7.84
C ALA A 68 7.26 3.76 -9.33
N THR A 69 8.21 2.88 -9.67
CA THR A 69 8.34 2.38 -11.05
C THR A 69 7.36 1.23 -11.30
N PRO A 70 6.90 1.02 -12.55
CA PRO A 70 6.09 -0.15 -12.89
C PRO A 70 6.77 -1.48 -12.51
N GLU A 71 8.08 -1.58 -12.73
CA GLU A 71 8.88 -2.76 -12.42
C GLU A 71 8.92 -3.02 -10.92
N PHE A 72 8.99 -1.97 -10.12
CA PHE A 72 8.99 -2.09 -8.66
C PHE A 72 7.64 -2.60 -8.16
N LEU A 73 6.51 -2.03 -8.59
CA LEU A 73 5.18 -2.49 -8.16
C LEU A 73 4.90 -3.93 -8.62
N ARG A 74 5.27 -4.28 -9.86
CA ARG A 74 5.19 -5.66 -10.36
C ARG A 74 6.06 -6.61 -9.53
N GLY A 75 7.27 -6.19 -9.21
CA GLY A 75 8.21 -6.95 -8.39
C GLY A 75 7.70 -7.18 -6.98
N LEU A 76 7.09 -6.17 -6.34
CA LEU A 76 6.48 -6.32 -5.02
C LEU A 76 5.30 -7.30 -5.03
N ARG A 77 4.50 -7.31 -6.09
CA ARG A 77 3.43 -8.32 -6.26
C ARG A 77 4.01 -9.73 -6.36
N ALA A 78 5.01 -9.92 -7.20
CA ALA A 78 5.68 -11.22 -7.34
C ALA A 78 6.34 -11.67 -6.03
N LEU A 79 6.99 -10.77 -5.29
CA LEU A 79 7.54 -11.05 -3.96
C LEU A 79 6.46 -11.43 -2.95
N ALA A 80 5.35 -10.71 -2.91
CA ALA A 80 4.25 -11.04 -2.02
C ALA A 80 3.69 -12.44 -2.33
N ASP A 81 3.57 -12.80 -3.61
CA ASP A 81 3.11 -14.13 -4.00
C ASP A 81 4.15 -15.24 -3.69
N GLU A 82 5.45 -14.96 -3.86
CA GLU A 82 6.55 -15.89 -3.58
C GLU A 82 6.62 -16.30 -2.10
N TYR A 83 6.35 -15.35 -1.19
CA TYR A 83 6.45 -15.56 0.26
C TYR A 83 5.09 -15.75 0.96
N ASP A 84 4.00 -15.93 0.19
CA ASP A 84 2.62 -15.98 0.72
C ASP A 84 2.27 -14.79 1.65
N ALA A 85 2.79 -13.61 1.30
CA ALA A 85 2.54 -12.35 1.99
C ALA A 85 1.45 -11.54 1.27
N LEU A 86 0.82 -10.62 2.00
CA LEU A 86 -0.17 -9.69 1.43
C LEU A 86 0.50 -8.44 0.87
N LEU A 87 0.06 -7.97 -0.29
CA LEU A 87 0.46 -6.64 -0.80
C LEU A 87 -0.60 -5.60 -0.44
N ILE A 88 -0.19 -4.51 0.18
CA ILE A 88 -1.07 -3.41 0.60
C ILE A 88 -0.62 -2.13 -0.12
N TYR A 89 -1.55 -1.52 -0.87
CA TYR A 89 -1.35 -0.19 -1.42
C TYR A 89 -1.99 0.86 -0.53
N ASP A 90 -1.15 1.78 -0.05
CA ASP A 90 -1.64 2.98 0.61
C ASP A 90 -2.01 4.06 -0.41
N GLU A 91 -3.29 4.05 -0.77
CA GLU A 91 -3.91 4.92 -1.77
C GLU A 91 -4.54 6.16 -1.10
N VAL A 92 -4.29 6.40 0.19
CA VAL A 92 -4.92 7.50 0.95
C VAL A 92 -4.70 8.85 0.28
N GLN A 93 -3.50 9.12 -0.26
CA GLN A 93 -3.22 10.40 -0.92
C GLN A 93 -3.28 10.35 -2.45
N CYS A 94 -2.79 9.27 -3.06
CA CYS A 94 -2.66 9.15 -4.52
C CYS A 94 -3.90 8.55 -5.21
N GLY A 95 -4.82 7.94 -4.45
CA GLY A 95 -6.05 7.37 -4.99
C GLY A 95 -7.18 8.38 -5.16
N VAL A 96 -8.35 7.85 -5.49
CA VAL A 96 -9.61 8.59 -5.66
C VAL A 96 -9.45 9.77 -6.64
N GLY A 97 -8.95 9.47 -7.84
CA GLY A 97 -8.89 10.46 -8.93
C GLY A 97 -7.69 11.43 -8.90
N ARG A 98 -6.88 11.43 -7.84
CA ARG A 98 -5.79 12.42 -7.67
C ARG A 98 -4.79 12.40 -8.82
N THR A 99 -4.51 11.23 -9.39
CA THR A 99 -3.48 11.01 -10.41
C THR A 99 -4.04 10.96 -11.83
N GLY A 100 -5.30 11.33 -12.03
CA GLY A 100 -6.01 11.23 -13.32
C GLY A 100 -6.67 9.88 -13.59
N ASN A 101 -6.31 8.84 -12.82
CA ASN A 101 -7.01 7.55 -12.77
C ASN A 101 -7.72 7.40 -11.43
N LEU A 102 -8.60 6.40 -11.32
CA LEU A 102 -9.32 6.16 -10.06
C LEU A 102 -8.34 5.80 -8.94
N TRP A 103 -7.33 4.98 -9.23
CA TRP A 103 -6.28 4.60 -8.29
C TRP A 103 -4.89 5.05 -8.76
N GLY A 104 -4.04 5.43 -7.81
CA GLY A 104 -2.68 5.89 -8.06
C GLY A 104 -1.81 4.82 -8.71
N TYR A 105 -1.97 3.55 -8.31
CA TYR A 105 -1.22 2.46 -8.92
C TYR A 105 -1.49 2.32 -10.42
N GLU A 106 -2.71 2.62 -10.89
CA GLU A 106 -3.05 2.55 -12.32
C GLU A 106 -2.24 3.56 -13.14
N THR A 107 -2.08 4.79 -12.61
CA THR A 107 -1.22 5.82 -13.22
C THR A 107 0.24 5.38 -13.24
N VAL A 108 0.74 4.81 -12.15
CA VAL A 108 2.12 4.29 -12.09
C VAL A 108 2.34 3.20 -13.12
N CYS A 109 1.32 2.37 -13.40
CA CYS A 109 1.41 1.36 -14.45
C CYS A 109 1.53 1.97 -15.86
N GLY A 110 1.32 3.28 -16.07
CA GLY A 110 1.31 3.89 -17.40
C GLY A 110 0.00 3.68 -18.16
N ALA A 111 -1.06 3.28 -17.45
CA ALA A 111 -2.37 3.04 -18.01
C ALA A 111 -3.13 4.37 -18.18
N GLY A 112 -3.37 4.81 -19.42
CA GLY A 112 -4.37 5.85 -19.70
C GLY A 112 -5.80 5.34 -19.48
N ASN A 113 -5.98 4.01 -19.55
CA ASN A 113 -7.12 3.23 -19.09
C ASN A 113 -6.64 1.80 -18.79
N ARG A 114 -7.47 0.98 -18.14
CA ARG A 114 -7.13 -0.41 -17.77
C ARG A 114 -6.69 -1.30 -18.95
N ALA A 115 -7.15 -1.02 -20.17
CA ALA A 115 -6.80 -1.79 -21.37
C ALA A 115 -5.35 -1.55 -21.82
N ASP A 116 -4.83 -0.35 -21.60
CA ASP A 116 -3.46 0.05 -21.98
C ASP A 116 -2.43 -0.21 -20.86
N CYS A 117 -2.87 -0.78 -19.74
CA CYS A 117 -2.00 -1.06 -18.61
C CYS A 117 -1.02 -2.20 -18.96
N PRO A 118 0.30 -1.97 -19.02
CA PRO A 118 1.32 -3.01 -19.20
C PRO A 118 1.44 -3.94 -17.97
N LEU A 119 0.68 -3.64 -16.92
CA LEU A 119 0.48 -4.48 -15.75
C LEU A 119 -0.92 -5.10 -15.72
N CYS A 120 -1.74 -4.97 -16.76
CA CYS A 120 -2.91 -5.81 -16.97
C CYS A 120 -2.57 -6.84 -18.04
N ASP A 121 -3.04 -8.07 -17.89
CA ASP A 121 -2.89 -9.13 -18.90
C ASP A 121 -3.66 -8.76 -20.18
N GLY A 122 -3.02 -7.97 -21.05
CA GLY A 122 -3.57 -7.48 -22.31
C GLY A 122 -4.90 -6.72 -22.19
N GLY A 123 -5.15 -6.06 -21.05
CA GLY A 123 -6.39 -5.34 -20.78
C GLY A 123 -7.62 -6.20 -20.47
N ASN A 124 -7.53 -7.52 -20.66
CA ASN A 124 -8.65 -8.47 -20.50
C ASN A 124 -8.62 -9.22 -19.16
N GLY A 125 -7.55 -9.08 -18.38
CA GLY A 125 -7.36 -9.75 -17.08
C GLY A 125 -7.32 -8.82 -15.85
N PRO A 126 -7.17 -9.40 -14.65
CA PRO A 126 -6.81 -8.64 -13.46
C PRO A 126 -5.42 -8.00 -13.63
N CYS A 127 -5.20 -6.87 -12.97
CA CYS A 127 -3.87 -6.25 -12.93
C CYS A 127 -2.89 -7.22 -12.25
N ILE A 128 -1.80 -7.59 -12.92
CA ILE A 128 -0.68 -8.39 -12.42
C ILE A 128 0.17 -7.65 -11.38
N ALA A 129 -0.19 -6.42 -11.04
CA ALA A 129 0.34 -5.69 -9.87
C ALA A 129 -0.78 -5.37 -8.84
N ALA A 130 -1.97 -5.97 -8.97
CA ALA A 130 -3.07 -5.67 -8.06
C ALA A 130 -2.72 -6.02 -6.60
N PRO A 131 -2.98 -5.11 -5.65
CA PRO A 131 -2.75 -5.38 -4.24
C PRO A 131 -3.80 -6.36 -3.70
N ASP A 132 -3.55 -6.94 -2.54
CA ASP A 132 -4.54 -7.71 -1.78
C ASP A 132 -5.43 -6.80 -0.91
N LEU A 133 -4.88 -5.67 -0.45
CA LEU A 133 -5.60 -4.61 0.26
C LEU A 133 -5.26 -3.22 -0.27
N MET A 134 -6.23 -2.30 -0.19
CA MET A 134 -6.01 -0.87 -0.45
C MET A 134 -6.63 -0.02 0.65
N THR A 135 -5.96 1.05 1.05
CA THR A 135 -6.50 2.07 1.97
C THR A 135 -6.86 3.33 1.22
N ALA A 136 -8.04 3.89 1.48
CA ALA A 136 -8.51 5.15 0.90
C ALA A 136 -9.09 6.05 1.99
N ALA A 137 -8.86 7.37 1.88
CA ALA A 137 -9.44 8.39 2.77
C ALA A 137 -9.42 9.73 2.01
N LYS A 138 -9.04 10.84 2.66
CA LYS A 138 -8.75 12.15 2.04
C LYS A 138 -9.74 12.53 0.89
N PRO A 139 -9.47 12.38 -0.43
CA PRO A 139 -10.45 12.81 -1.44
C PRO A 139 -11.77 12.02 -1.40
N LEU A 140 -11.82 10.84 -0.75
CA LEU A 140 -12.98 9.96 -0.66
C LEU A 140 -14.26 10.65 -0.18
N ALA A 141 -14.16 11.59 0.76
CA ALA A 141 -15.31 12.41 1.16
C ALA A 141 -15.06 13.92 1.09
N ASN A 142 -14.11 14.35 0.26
CA ASN A 142 -13.88 15.75 -0.07
C ASN A 142 -13.91 16.71 1.15
N GLY A 143 -13.27 16.29 2.26
CA GLY A 143 -13.16 17.09 3.49
C GLY A 143 -13.87 16.50 4.72
N LEU A 144 -14.82 15.59 4.58
CA LEU A 144 -15.39 14.86 5.72
C LEU A 144 -14.48 13.70 6.16
N PRO A 145 -14.43 13.36 7.46
CA PRO A 145 -13.62 12.25 7.96
C PRO A 145 -14.25 10.91 7.56
N ILE A 146 -13.66 10.28 6.54
CA ILE A 146 -13.99 8.92 6.13
C ILE A 146 -12.70 8.17 5.77
N GLY A 147 -12.69 6.87 6.04
CA GLY A 147 -11.68 5.95 5.57
C GLY A 147 -12.35 4.67 5.07
N ALA A 148 -11.75 4.04 4.07
CA ALA A 148 -12.16 2.76 3.54
C ALA A 148 -10.95 1.84 3.38
N ILE A 149 -11.15 0.56 3.66
CA ILE A 149 -10.21 -0.50 3.34
C ILE A 149 -10.91 -1.42 2.34
N MET A 150 -10.34 -1.57 1.16
CA MET A 150 -10.78 -2.56 0.17
C MET A 150 -9.86 -3.76 0.28
N MET A 151 -10.39 -4.97 0.13
CA MET A 151 -9.60 -6.19 0.23
C MET A 151 -10.16 -7.29 -0.66
N LYS A 152 -9.31 -8.23 -1.09
CA LYS A 152 -9.75 -9.45 -1.76
C LYS A 152 -10.48 -10.38 -0.79
N GLN A 153 -11.35 -11.24 -1.34
CA GLN A 153 -12.12 -12.20 -0.54
C GLN A 153 -11.25 -13.08 0.36
N LYS A 154 -10.08 -13.53 -0.13
CA LYS A 154 -9.13 -14.33 0.66
C LYS A 154 -8.69 -13.67 1.98
N VAL A 155 -8.66 -12.33 2.02
CA VAL A 155 -8.33 -11.55 3.21
C VAL A 155 -9.57 -11.36 4.08
N ALA A 156 -10.71 -11.03 3.46
CA ALA A 156 -11.97 -10.84 4.16
C ALA A 156 -12.41 -12.12 4.91
N ASP A 157 -12.16 -13.30 4.33
CA ASP A 157 -12.47 -14.59 4.94
C ASP A 157 -11.71 -14.86 6.25
N ALA A 158 -10.61 -14.14 6.51
CA ALA A 158 -9.85 -14.24 7.75
C ALA A 158 -10.39 -13.34 8.87
N ILE A 159 -11.33 -12.44 8.58
CA ILE A 159 -11.89 -11.47 9.54
C ILE A 159 -13.26 -11.98 10.00
N HIS A 160 -13.39 -12.24 11.29
CA HIS A 160 -14.61 -12.75 11.90
C HIS A 160 -15.33 -11.69 12.74
N LYS A 161 -16.56 -12.00 13.13
CA LYS A 161 -17.37 -11.13 13.99
C LYS A 161 -16.65 -10.88 15.31
N GLY A 162 -16.36 -9.61 15.60
CA GLY A 162 -15.68 -9.17 16.81
C GLY A 162 -14.21 -8.80 16.63
N ASP A 163 -13.58 -9.16 15.51
CA ASP A 163 -12.14 -8.89 15.28
C ASP A 163 -11.88 -7.40 14.99
N HIS A 164 -12.83 -6.71 14.36
CA HIS A 164 -12.73 -5.29 14.05
C HIS A 164 -14.10 -4.61 14.01
N ALA A 165 -14.17 -3.35 14.46
CA ALA A 165 -15.38 -2.53 14.40
C ALA A 165 -15.04 -1.04 14.52
N SER A 166 -15.98 -0.20 14.08
CA SER A 166 -15.98 1.24 14.34
C SER A 166 -17.42 1.70 14.57
N THR A 167 -17.64 2.52 15.60
CA THR A 167 -18.98 3.04 15.94
C THR A 167 -19.59 3.91 14.83
N PHE A 168 -18.75 4.56 14.02
CA PHE A 168 -19.17 5.51 12.98
C PHE A 168 -19.12 4.92 11.56
N ALA A 169 -18.88 3.61 11.42
CA ALA A 169 -18.83 2.92 10.12
C ALA A 169 -20.23 2.63 9.55
#